data_AF-A0A2K0TNA3-F1
#
_entry.id   AF-A0A2K0TNA3-F1
#
_cell.length_a   1.000
_cell.length_b   1.000
_cell.length_c   1.000
_cell.angle_alpha   90.00
_cell.angle_beta   90.00
_cell.angle_gamma   90.00
#
_symmetry.space_group_name_H-M   'P 1'
#
loop_
_entity.id
_entity.type
_entity.pdbx_description
1 polymer ?
#
loop_
_entity_poly.entity_id
_entity_poly.type
_entity_poly.pdbx_seq_one_letter_code
_entity_poly.pdbx_strand_id
1 'polypeptide(L)'
;MVLMVEKQDSIYFQCFRLHLLSYHFLIDPASRKLEAFIPLFAVACSFINTACQQSWNEGATAKNAPVVVQKSVMLAAFTILKIHRSELAPHLDLQAGEQAYFAAIFFAREESLQNNDLSARAASILGQLWNSQSIFKNKNGTVDSLTSRISSRLSMSTLFDCLWWWRQEFGGLGNPYENRQQTRSETLVGNEGVTSYALPETGDENAVPDIQQSAPFADEPFVDFDWAMNLDMTDWPM
;
A
#
# COMPACT_ATOMS: atom_id res chain seq x y z
N MET A 1 9.58 11.23 -31.80
CA MET A 1 8.16 11.39 -31.38
C MET A 1 7.51 10.03 -31.13
N VAL A 2 7.41 9.14 -32.13
CA VAL A 2 6.81 7.79 -31.98
C VAL A 2 7.49 6.93 -30.89
N LEU A 3 8.82 6.83 -30.89
CA LEU A 3 9.57 6.08 -29.87
C LEU A 3 9.43 6.64 -28.43
N MET A 4 9.08 7.92 -28.30
CA MET A 4 8.89 8.57 -27.00
C MET A 4 7.47 8.28 -26.46
N VAL A 5 6.48 8.23 -27.35
CA VAL A 5 5.10 7.82 -27.05
C VAL A 5 5.05 6.35 -26.61
N GLU A 6 5.73 5.43 -27.32
CA GLU A 6 5.75 4.00 -26.97
C GLU A 6 6.36 3.73 -25.57
N LYS A 7 7.41 4.46 -25.20
CA LYS A 7 8.04 4.35 -23.88
C LYS A 7 7.19 4.95 -22.76
N GLN A 8 6.46 6.02 -23.04
CA GLN A 8 5.52 6.64 -22.12
C GLN A 8 4.34 5.68 -21.84
N ASP A 9 3.81 5.04 -22.89
CA ASP A 9 2.75 4.03 -22.75
C ASP A 9 3.24 2.82 -21.95
N SER A 10 4.51 2.44 -22.10
CA SER A 10 5.14 1.36 -21.35
C SER A 10 5.20 1.65 -19.83
N ILE A 11 5.59 2.87 -19.41
CA ILE A 11 5.71 3.19 -17.97
C ILE A 11 4.33 3.27 -17.30
N TYR A 12 3.32 3.82 -17.97
CA TYR A 12 1.96 3.86 -17.43
C TYR A 12 1.34 2.46 -17.35
N PHE A 13 1.55 1.61 -18.36
CA PHE A 13 1.14 0.22 -18.30
C PHE A 13 1.73 -0.51 -17.08
N GLN A 14 3.02 -0.29 -16.79
CA GLN A 14 3.66 -0.86 -15.61
C GLN A 14 3.09 -0.28 -14.30
N CYS A 15 2.76 1.02 -14.25
CA CYS A 15 2.05 1.61 -13.10
C CYS A 15 0.73 0.87 -12.86
N PHE A 16 -0.13 0.75 -13.89
CA PHE A 16 -1.43 0.08 -13.74
C PHE A 16 -1.29 -1.37 -13.31
N ARG A 17 -0.31 -2.09 -13.89
CA ARG A 17 -0.02 -3.47 -13.50
C ARG A 17 0.40 -3.59 -12.04
N LEU A 18 1.27 -2.69 -11.56
CA LEU A 18 1.67 -2.62 -10.15
C LEU A 18 0.47 -2.36 -9.24
N HIS A 19 -0.33 -1.34 -9.56
CA HIS A 19 -1.53 -0.97 -8.79
C HIS A 19 -2.57 -2.09 -8.76
N LEU A 20 -2.77 -2.83 -9.85
CA LEU A 20 -3.71 -3.96 -9.89
C LEU A 20 -3.22 -5.13 -9.02
N LEU A 21 -1.93 -5.45 -9.11
CA LEU A 21 -1.35 -6.54 -8.32
C LEU A 21 -1.26 -6.17 -6.83
N SER A 22 -1.15 -4.89 -6.46
CA SER A 22 -1.09 -4.49 -5.05
C SER A 22 -2.39 -4.78 -4.27
N TYR A 23 -3.51 -5.05 -4.95
CA TYR A 23 -4.72 -5.53 -4.30
C TYR A 23 -4.55 -6.91 -3.64
N HIS A 24 -3.50 -7.68 -3.95
CA HIS A 24 -3.19 -8.90 -3.20
C HIS A 24 -2.97 -8.65 -1.70
N PHE A 25 -2.50 -7.46 -1.31
CA PHE A 25 -2.40 -7.07 0.11
C PHE A 25 -3.76 -6.89 0.80
N LEU A 26 -4.83 -6.70 0.04
CA LEU A 26 -6.19 -6.44 0.53
C LEU A 26 -7.07 -7.69 0.55
N ILE A 27 -6.61 -8.79 -0.03
CA ILE A 27 -7.29 -10.08 0.03
C ILE A 27 -7.21 -10.61 1.46
N ASP A 28 -8.32 -11.16 1.95
CA ASP A 28 -8.41 -11.79 3.26
C ASP A 28 -7.30 -12.84 3.44
N PRO A 29 -6.50 -12.78 4.53
CA PRO A 29 -5.36 -13.68 4.71
C PRO A 29 -5.68 -15.17 4.58
N ALA A 30 -6.89 -15.61 4.95
CA ALA A 30 -7.27 -17.03 4.85
C ALA A 30 -7.49 -17.49 3.39
N SER A 31 -7.78 -16.57 2.48
CA SER A 31 -8.05 -16.84 1.06
C SER A 31 -6.91 -16.43 0.13
N ARG A 32 -5.87 -15.80 0.68
CA ARG A 32 -4.79 -15.17 -0.06
C ARG A 32 -3.81 -16.19 -0.62
N LYS A 33 -3.53 -16.07 -1.91
CA LYS A 33 -2.49 -16.82 -2.60
C LYS A 33 -1.14 -16.16 -2.42
N LEU A 34 -0.24 -16.77 -1.64
CA LEU A 34 1.08 -16.23 -1.36
C LEU A 34 1.96 -16.17 -2.62
N GLU A 35 1.80 -17.13 -3.53
CA GLU A 35 2.52 -17.16 -4.79
C GLU A 35 2.26 -15.93 -5.69
N ALA A 36 1.15 -15.23 -5.49
CA ALA A 36 0.81 -14.02 -6.24
C ALA A 36 1.71 -12.81 -5.91
N PHE A 37 2.41 -12.84 -4.77
CA PHE A 37 3.37 -11.79 -4.41
C PHE A 37 4.70 -11.91 -5.15
N ILE A 38 5.05 -13.09 -5.68
CA ILE A 38 6.27 -13.30 -6.47
C ILE A 38 6.26 -12.45 -7.75
N PRO A 39 5.23 -12.52 -8.62
CA PRO A 39 5.16 -11.66 -9.79
C PRO A 39 4.96 -10.18 -9.42
N LEU A 40 4.28 -9.86 -8.32
CA LEU A 40 4.15 -8.49 -7.82
C LEU A 40 5.51 -7.89 -7.45
N PHE A 41 6.35 -8.65 -6.73
CA PHE A 41 7.71 -8.25 -6.38
C PHE A 41 8.56 -7.98 -7.63
N ALA A 42 8.53 -8.89 -8.60
CA ALA A 42 9.25 -8.73 -9.86
C ALA A 42 8.77 -7.49 -10.64
N VAL A 43 7.45 -7.25 -10.69
CA VAL A 43 6.86 -6.05 -11.31
C VAL A 43 7.32 -4.78 -10.61
N ALA A 44 7.31 -4.75 -9.28
CA ALA A 44 7.76 -3.58 -8.51
C ALA A 44 9.24 -3.27 -8.78
N CYS A 45 10.11 -4.29 -8.80
CA CYS A 45 11.53 -4.12 -9.11
C CYS A 45 11.74 -3.61 -10.55
N SER A 46 11.09 -4.24 -11.53
CA SER A 46 11.17 -3.85 -12.94
C SER A 46 10.66 -2.43 -13.19
N PHE A 47 9.59 -2.05 -12.50
CA PHE A 47 9.01 -0.73 -12.61
C PHE A 47 9.95 0.36 -12.09
N ILE A 48 10.53 0.19 -10.90
CA ILE A 48 11.48 1.18 -10.37
C ILE A 48 12.70 1.29 -11.27
N ASN A 49 13.23 0.16 -11.76
CA ASN A 49 14.35 0.17 -12.69
C ASN A 49 14.03 0.94 -13.98
N THR A 50 12.84 0.75 -14.54
CA THR A 50 12.38 1.47 -15.73
C THR A 50 12.21 2.97 -15.45
N ALA A 51 11.52 3.32 -14.36
CA ALA A 51 11.28 4.71 -13.97
C ALA A 51 12.59 5.46 -13.70
N CYS A 52 13.55 4.82 -13.03
CA CYS A 52 14.86 5.40 -12.80
C CYS A 52 15.62 5.53 -14.12
N GLN A 53 15.75 4.48 -14.94
CA GLN A 53 16.50 4.52 -16.21
C GLN A 53 15.96 5.53 -17.23
N GLN A 54 14.63 5.69 -17.33
CA GLN A 54 14.03 6.73 -18.18
C GLN A 54 14.48 8.12 -17.73
N SER A 55 14.66 8.33 -16.42
CA SER A 55 15.14 9.61 -15.93
C SER A 55 16.57 9.92 -16.39
N TRP A 56 17.43 8.91 -16.51
CA TRP A 56 18.81 9.11 -16.96
C TRP A 56 18.93 9.31 -18.47
N ASN A 57 18.12 8.59 -19.26
CA ASN A 57 18.35 8.48 -20.71
C ASN A 57 17.69 9.57 -21.56
N GLU A 58 16.62 10.22 -21.06
CA GLU A 58 15.82 11.15 -21.87
C GLU A 58 15.98 12.62 -21.45
N GLY A 59 16.89 12.89 -20.51
CA GLY A 59 17.03 14.23 -19.91
C GLY A 59 15.83 14.64 -19.05
N ALA A 60 14.83 13.76 -18.91
CA ALA A 60 13.73 13.92 -17.98
C ALA A 60 14.23 13.62 -16.56
N THR A 61 14.31 14.61 -15.68
CA THR A 61 14.71 14.35 -14.29
C THR A 61 13.53 13.77 -13.50
N ALA A 62 13.81 13.14 -12.35
CA ALA A 62 12.76 12.72 -11.42
C ALA A 62 11.81 13.88 -11.06
N LYS A 63 12.32 15.12 -11.02
CA LYS A 63 11.56 16.37 -10.82
C LYS A 63 10.45 16.60 -11.84
N ASN A 64 10.62 16.09 -13.06
CA ASN A 64 9.66 16.24 -14.16
C ASN A 64 8.74 15.01 -14.31
N ALA A 65 8.89 14.00 -13.45
CA ALA A 65 8.09 12.79 -13.55
C ALA A 65 6.61 13.09 -13.22
N PRO A 66 5.64 12.56 -13.99
CA PRO A 66 4.22 12.70 -13.66
C PRO A 66 3.90 12.14 -12.27
N VAL A 67 2.98 12.80 -11.54
CA VAL A 67 2.60 12.42 -10.17
C VAL A 67 2.24 10.94 -10.05
N VAL A 68 1.55 10.35 -11.03
CA VAL A 68 1.20 8.93 -11.02
C VAL A 68 2.45 8.02 -11.00
N VAL A 69 3.51 8.38 -11.72
CA VAL A 69 4.79 7.65 -11.73
C VAL A 69 5.47 7.80 -10.37
N GLN A 70 5.52 9.02 -9.84
CA GLN A 70 6.11 9.28 -8.52
C GLN A 70 5.41 8.46 -7.41
N LYS A 71 4.07 8.49 -7.37
CA LYS A 71 3.28 7.71 -6.40
C LYS A 71 3.44 6.21 -6.62
N SER A 72 3.55 5.76 -7.87
CA SER A 72 3.82 4.35 -8.19
C SER A 72 5.21 3.91 -7.73
N VAL A 73 6.23 4.77 -7.80
CA VAL A 73 7.60 4.46 -7.33
C VAL A 73 7.58 4.25 -5.82
N MET A 74 6.85 5.10 -5.09
CA MET A 74 6.67 4.93 -3.65
C MET A 74 5.91 3.64 -3.32
N LEU A 75 4.80 3.35 -4.02
CA LEU A 75 4.05 2.11 -3.85
C LEU A 75 4.92 0.87 -4.12
N ALA A 76 5.74 0.90 -5.16
CA ALA A 76 6.66 -0.17 -5.52
C ALA A 76 7.71 -0.39 -4.41
N ALA A 77 8.31 0.68 -3.89
CA ALA A 77 9.30 0.58 -2.82
C ALA A 77 8.71 -0.05 -1.55
N PHE A 78 7.53 0.40 -1.11
CA PHE A 78 6.84 -0.20 0.04
C PHE A 78 6.39 -1.64 -0.21
N THR A 79 5.97 -1.95 -1.43
CA THR A 79 5.64 -3.32 -1.85
C THR A 79 6.86 -4.23 -1.73
N ILE A 80 8.01 -3.80 -2.26
CA ILE A 80 9.28 -4.52 -2.15
C ILE A 80 9.62 -4.74 -0.68
N LEU A 81 9.56 -3.70 0.16
CA LEU A 81 9.87 -3.82 1.58
C LEU A 81 8.99 -4.85 2.30
N LYS A 82 7.66 -4.79 2.13
CA LYS A 82 6.73 -5.74 2.76
C LYS A 82 7.02 -7.18 2.33
N ILE A 83 7.22 -7.41 1.04
CA ILE A 83 7.48 -8.75 0.50
C ILE A 83 8.87 -9.26 0.90
N HIS A 84 9.89 -8.40 0.85
CA HIS A 84 11.27 -8.71 1.24
C HIS A 84 11.35 -9.15 2.71
N ARG A 85 10.49 -8.60 3.59
CA ARG A 85 10.40 -8.96 5.01
C ARG A 85 9.41 -10.10 5.32
N SER A 86 8.85 -10.76 4.31
CA SER A 86 7.85 -11.81 4.47
C SER A 86 8.46 -13.23 4.46
N GLU A 87 7.63 -14.23 4.72
CA GLU A 87 7.95 -15.66 4.56
C GLU A 87 8.34 -16.05 3.12
N LEU A 88 8.06 -15.20 2.13
CA LEU A 88 8.43 -15.43 0.73
C LEU A 88 9.90 -15.14 0.44
N ALA A 89 10.63 -14.46 1.32
CA ALA A 89 12.00 -14.04 1.10
C ALA A 89 12.94 -15.13 0.52
N PRO A 90 12.89 -16.41 0.96
CA PRO A 90 13.72 -17.48 0.39
C PRO A 90 13.46 -17.79 -1.09
N HIS A 91 12.33 -17.37 -1.65
CA HIS A 91 11.88 -17.66 -3.01
C HIS A 91 12.07 -16.47 -3.97
N LEU A 92 12.74 -15.41 -3.52
CA LEU A 92 12.84 -14.15 -4.23
C LEU A 92 14.30 -13.78 -4.53
N ASP A 93 14.48 -13.00 -5.59
CA ASP A 93 15.75 -12.28 -5.81
C ASP A 93 15.79 -11.06 -4.89
N LEU A 94 16.21 -11.29 -3.65
CA LEU A 94 16.31 -10.23 -2.63
C LEU A 94 17.33 -9.15 -3.02
N GLN A 95 18.37 -9.50 -3.76
CA GLN A 95 19.39 -8.55 -4.22
C GLN A 95 18.78 -7.56 -5.23
N ALA A 96 18.01 -8.05 -6.21
CA ALA A 96 17.30 -7.19 -7.14
C ALA A 96 16.29 -6.28 -6.42
N GLY A 97 15.59 -6.80 -5.41
CA GLY A 97 14.67 -6.02 -4.58
C GLY A 97 15.38 -4.90 -3.82
N GLU A 98 16.50 -5.21 -3.17
CA GLU A 98 17.30 -4.21 -2.45
C GLU A 98 17.80 -3.11 -3.39
N GLN A 99 18.36 -3.48 -4.54
CA GLN A 99 18.83 -2.50 -5.53
C GLN A 99 17.70 -1.58 -6.01
N ALA A 100 16.54 -2.15 -6.34
CA ALA A 100 15.37 -1.37 -6.74
C ALA A 100 14.87 -0.47 -5.60
N TYR A 101 14.84 -0.95 -4.37
CA TYR A 101 14.43 -0.16 -3.22
C TYR A 101 15.32 1.07 -3.01
N PHE A 102 16.64 0.90 -3.06
CA PHE A 102 17.59 2.02 -2.94
C PHE A 102 17.55 2.95 -4.16
N ALA A 103 17.27 2.45 -5.36
CA ALA A 103 17.02 3.28 -6.53
C ALA A 103 15.78 4.17 -6.32
N ALA A 104 14.72 3.67 -5.69
CA ALA A 104 13.56 4.49 -5.34
C ALA A 104 13.88 5.57 -4.29
N ILE A 105 14.75 5.29 -3.31
CA ILE A 105 15.25 6.32 -2.37
C ILE A 105 15.97 7.43 -3.13
N PHE A 106 16.85 7.06 -4.06
CA PHE A 106 17.57 8.02 -4.88
C PHE A 106 16.61 8.84 -5.75
N PHE A 107 15.64 8.18 -6.40
CA PHE A 107 14.60 8.84 -7.18
C PHE A 107 13.82 9.87 -6.35
N ALA A 108 13.41 9.54 -5.13
CA ALA A 108 12.69 10.45 -4.25
C ALA A 108 13.55 11.65 -3.82
N ARG A 109 14.86 11.47 -3.63
CA ARG A 109 15.79 12.59 -3.36
C ARG A 109 15.93 13.51 -4.56
N GLU A 110 16.04 12.95 -5.76
CA GLU A 110 16.15 13.73 -6.99
C GLU A 110 14.85 14.46 -7.34
N GLU A 111 13.68 13.92 -6.98
CA GLU A 111 12.39 14.58 -7.18
C GLU A 111 12.21 15.80 -6.28
N SER A 112 12.85 15.80 -5.11
CA SER A 112 12.79 16.90 -4.14
C SER A 112 13.20 18.25 -4.76
N LEU A 113 12.35 19.24 -4.56
CA LEU A 113 12.54 20.62 -5.00
C LEU A 113 13.05 21.50 -3.86
N GLN A 114 12.76 21.13 -2.61
CA GLN A 114 13.11 21.90 -1.42
C GLN A 114 13.48 20.98 -0.26
N ASN A 115 14.37 21.48 0.61
CA ASN A 115 14.71 20.77 1.84
C ASN A 115 13.45 20.47 2.65
N ASN A 116 13.32 19.22 3.10
CA ASN A 116 12.19 18.75 3.92
C ASN A 116 10.81 18.80 3.23
N ASP A 117 10.77 18.84 1.89
CA ASP A 117 9.51 18.62 1.17
C ASP A 117 9.01 17.17 1.30
N LEU A 118 7.90 16.86 0.61
CA LEU A 118 7.29 15.54 0.69
C LEU A 118 8.26 14.43 0.27
N SER A 119 9.07 14.65 -0.76
CA SER A 119 9.90 13.61 -1.36
C SER A 119 11.23 13.44 -0.65
N ALA A 120 11.82 14.52 -0.13
CA ALA A 120 12.93 14.44 0.81
C ALA A 120 12.54 13.62 2.05
N ARG A 121 11.35 13.84 2.61
CA ARG A 121 10.85 13.06 3.75
C ARG A 121 10.55 11.62 3.38
N ALA A 122 9.94 11.38 2.21
CA ALA A 122 9.71 10.04 1.70
C ALA A 122 11.01 9.23 1.59
N ALA A 123 12.08 9.84 1.08
CA ALA A 123 13.41 9.22 1.03
C ALA A 123 13.97 8.89 2.43
N SER A 124 13.77 9.79 3.40
CA SER A 124 14.16 9.55 4.80
C SER A 124 13.40 8.38 5.41
N ILE A 125 12.07 8.36 5.27
CA ILE A 125 11.18 7.30 5.76
C ILE A 125 11.59 5.94 5.18
N LEU A 126 11.79 5.86 3.86
CA LEU A 126 12.23 4.63 3.20
C LEU A 126 13.57 4.13 3.78
N GLY A 127 14.52 5.04 4.01
CA GLY A 127 15.80 4.71 4.63
C GLY A 127 15.67 4.19 6.06
N GLN A 128 14.84 4.85 6.89
CA GLN A 128 14.58 4.43 8.27
C GLN A 128 13.93 3.04 8.32
N LEU A 129 12.91 2.82 7.49
CA LEU A 129 12.20 1.55 7.41
C LEU A 129 13.08 0.40 6.94
N TRP A 130 13.97 0.63 5.96
CA TRP A 130 14.90 -0.39 5.48
C TRP A 130 15.86 -0.85 6.59
N ASN A 131 16.30 0.08 7.43
CA ASN A 131 17.25 -0.21 8.51
C ASN A 131 16.58 -0.73 9.80
N SER A 132 15.26 -0.62 9.93
CA SER A 132 14.56 -1.14 11.10
C SER A 132 14.59 -2.68 11.14
N GLN A 133 14.89 -3.21 12.32
CA GLN A 133 14.85 -4.63 12.64
C GLN A 133 13.53 -5.05 13.31
N SER A 134 12.70 -4.10 13.74
CA SER A 134 11.41 -4.32 14.42
C SER A 134 10.21 -4.08 13.53
N ILE A 135 10.40 -3.48 12.35
CA ILE A 135 9.30 -3.24 11.42
C ILE A 135 8.57 -4.54 11.06
N PHE A 136 7.23 -4.47 11.03
CA PHE A 136 6.31 -5.59 10.83
C PHE A 136 6.30 -6.66 11.94
N LYS A 137 7.02 -6.47 13.05
CA LYS A 137 6.95 -7.40 14.19
C LYS A 137 5.79 -7.02 15.11
N ASN A 138 4.98 -8.01 15.43
CA ASN A 138 3.93 -7.90 16.44
C ASN A 138 4.53 -7.98 17.86
N LYS A 139 3.73 -7.62 18.88
CA LYS A 139 4.13 -7.67 20.31
C LYS A 139 4.58 -9.07 20.76
N ASN A 140 4.08 -10.11 20.13
CA ASN A 140 4.43 -11.52 20.36
C ASN A 140 5.68 -11.98 19.58
N GLY A 141 6.34 -11.10 18.83
CA GLY A 141 7.55 -11.38 18.04
C GLY A 141 7.30 -11.96 16.64
N THR A 142 6.06 -12.27 16.26
CA THR A 142 5.75 -12.77 14.91
C THR A 142 5.86 -11.65 13.89
N VAL A 143 6.40 -11.95 12.71
CA VAL A 143 6.46 -11.00 11.58
C VAL A 143 5.17 -11.09 10.78
N ASP A 144 4.47 -9.97 10.61
CA ASP A 144 3.28 -9.83 9.76
C ASP A 144 3.47 -8.67 8.79
N SER A 145 4.27 -8.90 7.75
CA SER A 145 4.59 -7.88 6.75
C SER A 145 3.59 -7.83 5.60
N LEU A 146 2.88 -8.93 5.31
CA LEU A 146 1.97 -9.02 4.16
C LEU A 146 0.55 -8.57 4.51
N THR A 147 0.12 -8.59 5.77
CA THR A 147 -1.21 -8.07 6.11
C THR A 147 -1.24 -6.55 5.96
N SER A 148 -2.36 -6.01 5.47
CA SER A 148 -2.59 -4.57 5.38
C SER A 148 -3.62 -4.18 6.43
N ARG A 149 -3.27 -3.24 7.32
CA ARG A 149 -4.21 -2.73 8.33
C ARG A 149 -5.12 -1.66 7.75
N ILE A 150 -4.61 -0.92 6.77
CA ILE A 150 -5.33 0.08 5.98
C ILE A 150 -5.88 -0.60 4.72
N SER A 151 -7.14 -0.36 4.36
CA SER A 151 -7.79 -0.89 3.14
C SER A 151 -8.69 0.13 2.42
N SER A 152 -8.77 1.36 2.93
CA SER A 152 -9.69 2.43 2.50
C SER A 152 -9.15 3.29 1.35
N ARG A 153 -8.02 2.92 0.74
CA ARG A 153 -7.30 3.72 -0.27
C ARG A 153 -7.00 2.92 -1.54
N LEU A 154 -7.79 1.87 -1.81
CA LEU A 154 -7.59 1.01 -2.97
C LEU A 154 -6.14 0.48 -2.99
N SER A 155 -5.51 0.43 -4.16
CA SER A 155 -4.12 0.00 -4.37
C SER A 155 -3.07 0.76 -3.54
N MET A 156 -3.34 2.00 -3.15
CA MET A 156 -2.43 2.83 -2.34
C MET A 156 -2.49 2.52 -0.85
N SER A 157 -3.44 1.69 -0.41
CA SER A 157 -3.57 1.26 0.99
C SER A 157 -2.26 0.65 1.53
N THR A 158 -1.53 -0.09 0.69
CA THR A 158 -0.23 -0.68 1.02
C THR A 158 0.82 0.36 1.41
N LEU A 159 0.90 1.47 0.65
CA LEU A 159 1.81 2.57 0.97
C LEU A 159 1.46 3.18 2.32
N PHE A 160 0.17 3.44 2.52
CA PHE A 160 -0.33 4.08 3.72
C PHE A 160 -0.18 3.18 4.96
N ASP A 161 -0.35 1.87 4.82
CA ASP A 161 -0.05 0.87 5.86
C ASP A 161 1.42 0.90 6.29
N CYS A 162 2.35 1.03 5.34
CA CYS A 162 3.78 1.18 5.65
C CYS A 162 4.09 2.50 6.38
N LEU A 163 3.46 3.61 5.98
CA LEU A 163 3.60 4.88 6.71
C LEU A 163 3.08 4.76 8.14
N TRP A 164 2.06 3.93 8.37
CA TRP A 164 1.61 3.64 9.71
C TRP A 164 2.60 2.78 10.50
N TRP A 165 3.19 1.76 9.86
CA TRP A 165 4.25 0.96 10.49
C TRP A 165 5.43 1.83 10.90
N TRP A 166 5.82 2.78 10.06
CA TRP A 166 6.84 3.77 10.38
C TRP A 166 6.48 4.62 11.61
N ARG A 167 5.25 5.15 11.65
CA ARG A 167 4.73 5.92 12.80
C ARG A 167 4.76 5.13 14.10
N GLN A 168 4.39 3.86 14.04
CA GLN A 168 4.41 3.00 15.20
C GLN A 168 5.82 2.77 15.72
N GLU A 169 6.75 2.51 14.81
CA GLU A 169 8.15 2.24 15.12
C GLU A 169 8.89 3.47 15.65
N PHE A 170 8.76 4.61 14.97
CA PHE A 170 9.59 5.80 15.21
C PHE A 170 8.85 6.95 15.91
N GLY A 171 7.51 6.95 15.87
CA GLY A 171 6.67 7.96 16.51
C GLY A 171 5.99 7.48 17.80
N GLY A 172 6.16 6.22 18.20
CA GLY A 172 5.55 5.66 19.41
C GLY A 172 4.02 5.55 19.36
N LEU A 173 3.42 5.62 18.17
CA LEU A 173 1.96 5.56 17.99
C LEU A 173 1.45 4.10 17.95
N GLY A 174 0.25 3.86 18.47
CA GLY A 174 -0.40 2.54 18.43
C GLY A 174 -0.90 2.14 17.02
N ASN A 175 -1.55 0.99 16.88
CA ASN A 175 -2.25 0.60 15.64
C ASN A 175 -3.58 1.37 15.54
N PRO A 176 -3.94 2.06 14.42
CA PRO A 176 -5.11 2.93 14.41
C PRO A 176 -6.42 2.14 14.39
N TYR A 177 -6.35 0.82 14.16
CA TYR A 177 -7.50 -0.07 14.09
C TYR A 177 -7.46 -1.16 15.17
N GLU A 178 -6.64 -1.01 16.22
CA GLU A 178 -6.58 -1.98 17.33
C GLU A 178 -7.99 -2.25 17.92
N ASN A 179 -8.80 -1.20 18.03
CA ASN A 179 -10.19 -1.29 18.51
C ASN A 179 -11.15 -2.00 17.53
N ARG A 180 -10.96 -1.83 16.21
CA ARG A 180 -11.85 -2.43 15.18
C ARG A 180 -11.68 -3.95 15.08
N GLN A 181 -10.47 -4.46 15.30
CA GLN A 181 -10.21 -5.90 15.30
C GLN A 181 -10.86 -6.61 16.49
N GLN A 182 -10.94 -5.94 17.66
CA GLN A 182 -11.64 -6.46 18.83
C GLN A 182 -13.15 -6.58 18.58
N THR A 183 -13.79 -5.54 18.03
CA THR A 183 -15.24 -5.56 17.74
C THR A 183 -15.63 -6.64 16.74
N ARG A 184 -14.83 -6.86 15.66
CA ARG A 184 -15.08 -7.93 14.67
C ARG A 184 -14.91 -9.33 15.26
N SER A 185 -13.99 -9.49 16.21
CA SER A 185 -13.77 -10.78 16.89
C SER A 185 -14.92 -11.10 17.85
N GLU A 186 -15.47 -10.11 18.54
CA GLU A 186 -16.65 -10.27 19.42
C GLU A 186 -17.92 -10.61 18.63
N THR A 187 -18.12 -10.06 17.43
CA THR A 187 -19.30 -10.38 16.59
C THR A 187 -19.27 -11.82 16.04
N LEU A 188 -18.08 -12.40 15.85
CA LEU A 188 -17.93 -13.78 15.34
C LEU A 188 -18.04 -14.84 16.44
N VAL A 189 -17.82 -14.47 17.71
CA VAL A 189 -17.96 -15.38 18.86
C VAL A 189 -19.39 -15.37 19.43
N GLY A 190 -20.18 -14.33 19.11
CA GLY A 190 -21.56 -14.17 19.59
C GLY A 190 -22.64 -14.36 18.53
N ASN A 191 -22.75 -15.54 17.90
CA ASN A 191 -24.03 -16.06 17.40
C ASN A 191 -23.93 -17.52 16.90
N GLU A 192 -24.05 -18.50 17.81
CA GLU A 192 -24.49 -19.87 17.44
C GLU A 192 -26.01 -19.93 17.24
N GLY A 193 -26.58 -18.95 16.52
CA GLY A 193 -27.97 -18.91 16.14
C GLY A 193 -28.11 -19.09 14.64
N VAL A 194 -28.43 -20.31 14.20
CA VAL A 194 -28.76 -20.63 12.80
C VAL A 194 -29.91 -19.73 12.34
N THR A 195 -29.65 -18.81 11.41
CA THR A 195 -30.69 -18.16 10.61
C THR A 195 -30.67 -18.77 9.20
N SER A 196 -31.60 -19.70 8.97
CA SER A 196 -31.91 -20.23 7.65
C SER A 196 -32.43 -19.12 6.73
N TYR A 197 -31.86 -19.00 5.54
CA TYR A 197 -32.34 -18.12 4.49
C TYR A 197 -33.74 -18.57 4.02
N ALA A 198 -34.78 -17.83 4.41
CA ALA A 198 -36.09 -17.94 3.78
C ALA A 198 -36.18 -16.97 2.60
N LEU A 199 -36.45 -17.48 1.40
CA LEU A 199 -36.77 -16.68 0.22
C LEU A 199 -38.20 -16.13 0.37
N PRO A 200 -38.47 -14.83 0.10
CA PRO A 200 -39.83 -14.32 0.13
C PRO A 200 -40.63 -14.82 -1.08
N GLU A 201 -41.86 -15.25 -0.82
CA GLU A 201 -42.88 -15.53 -1.82
C GLU A 201 -43.33 -14.24 -2.54
N THR A 202 -43.82 -14.45 -3.76
CA THR A 202 -44.28 -13.50 -4.77
C THR A 202 -45.29 -12.47 -4.28
N GLY A 203 -45.07 -11.20 -4.65
CA GLY A 203 -46.16 -10.23 -4.85
C GLY A 203 -45.84 -8.79 -4.46
N ASP A 204 -45.25 -8.00 -5.37
CA ASP A 204 -45.75 -6.67 -5.79
C ASP A 204 -44.87 -6.12 -6.94
N GLU A 205 -45.44 -5.93 -8.13
CA GLU A 205 -44.68 -5.56 -9.36
C GLU A 205 -44.34 -4.05 -9.45
N ASN A 206 -44.50 -3.27 -8.38
CA ASN A 206 -44.20 -1.83 -8.38
C ASN A 206 -43.32 -1.33 -7.21
N ALA A 207 -42.68 -2.22 -6.45
CA ALA A 207 -41.70 -1.80 -5.46
C ALA A 207 -40.34 -1.55 -6.13
N VAL A 208 -39.92 -0.28 -6.20
CA VAL A 208 -38.53 0.08 -6.49
C VAL A 208 -37.66 -0.64 -5.46
N PRO A 209 -36.68 -1.47 -5.86
CA PRO A 209 -35.81 -2.11 -4.89
C PRO A 209 -35.01 -1.02 -4.19
N ASP A 210 -35.26 -0.83 -2.90
CA ASP A 210 -34.45 0.03 -2.05
C ASP A 210 -33.10 -0.67 -1.87
N ILE A 211 -32.14 -0.29 -2.72
CA ILE A 211 -30.74 -0.70 -2.60
C ILE A 211 -30.13 0.14 -1.46
N GLN A 212 -30.66 -0.05 -0.25
CA GLN A 212 -30.04 0.35 1.00
C GLN A 212 -29.68 -0.91 1.79
N GLN A 213 -28.81 -1.72 1.19
CA GLN A 213 -27.94 -2.60 1.94
C GLN A 213 -26.50 -2.14 1.78
N SER A 214 -26.27 -0.82 1.92
CA SER A 214 -24.97 -0.30 2.29
C SER A 214 -24.70 -0.72 3.73
N ALA A 215 -23.51 -1.29 3.96
CA ALA A 215 -22.98 -1.52 5.31
C ALA A 215 -23.28 -0.31 6.20
N PRO A 216 -23.64 -0.50 7.49
CA PRO A 216 -23.93 0.62 8.36
C PRO A 216 -22.72 1.56 8.33
N PHE A 217 -22.92 2.74 7.76
CA PHE A 217 -22.03 3.87 7.96
C PHE A 217 -22.09 4.15 9.46
N ALA A 218 -21.19 3.54 10.21
CA ALA A 218 -20.92 4.02 11.56
C ALA A 218 -20.44 5.47 11.40
N ASP A 219 -21.06 6.39 12.14
CA ASP A 219 -20.71 7.82 12.19
C ASP A 219 -19.29 8.10 12.72
N GLU A 220 -18.44 7.07 12.88
CA GLU A 220 -17.04 7.27 13.14
C GLU A 220 -16.34 7.65 11.83
N PRO A 221 -15.72 8.84 11.74
CA PRO A 221 -14.89 9.17 10.59
C PRO A 221 -13.87 8.05 10.43
N PHE A 222 -13.63 7.61 9.20
CA PHE A 222 -12.53 6.70 8.95
C PHE A 222 -11.30 7.36 9.58
N VAL A 223 -10.74 6.73 10.62
CA VAL A 223 -9.52 7.19 11.31
C VAL A 223 -8.45 7.54 10.29
N ASP A 224 -8.55 6.92 9.10
CA ASP A 224 -7.67 7.21 8.00
C ASP A 224 -7.96 8.45 7.10
N PHE A 225 -9.21 8.87 6.92
CA PHE A 225 -9.57 9.88 5.92
C PHE A 225 -9.03 11.27 6.26
N ASP A 226 -9.04 11.65 7.54
CA ASP A 226 -8.61 12.97 7.97
C ASP A 226 -7.09 13.19 7.84
N TRP A 227 -6.26 12.15 7.98
CA TRP A 227 -4.80 12.30 7.84
C TRP A 227 -4.30 12.29 6.40
N ALA A 228 -5.06 11.71 5.47
CA ALA A 228 -4.69 11.73 4.05
C ALA A 228 -5.01 13.08 3.39
N MET A 229 -6.00 13.80 3.92
CA MET A 229 -6.40 15.14 3.46
C MET A 229 -5.41 16.21 3.90
N ASN A 230 -4.89 16.11 5.13
CA ASN A 230 -3.84 16.97 5.64
C ASN A 230 -2.49 16.23 5.61
N LEU A 231 -1.89 16.11 4.43
CA LEU A 231 -0.43 15.92 4.29
C LEU A 231 0.35 17.16 4.77
N ASP A 232 -0.21 17.95 5.70
CA ASP A 232 0.50 19.01 6.38
C ASP A 232 1.41 18.35 7.40
N MET A 233 2.66 18.22 6.97
CA MET A 233 3.62 17.31 7.52
C MET A 233 4.70 18.12 8.28
N THR A 234 4.39 19.40 8.53
CA THR A 234 5.14 20.38 9.36
C THR A 234 5.15 20.01 10.84
N ASP A 235 4.12 19.31 11.34
CA ASP A 235 4.01 18.86 12.73
C ASP A 235 4.79 17.55 13.03
N TRP A 236 5.66 17.10 12.12
CA TRP A 236 6.35 15.82 12.24
C TRP A 236 7.65 15.94 13.06
N PRO A 237 7.90 15.05 14.06
CA PRO A 237 9.17 15.04 14.78
C PRO A 237 10.33 14.61 13.86
N MET A 238 11.23 15.54 13.54
CA MET A 238 12.51 15.26 12.88
C MET A 238 13.51 14.64 13.86
#